data_AF-A0A9C7B2Q1-F1
#
_entry.id   AF-A0A9C7B2Q1-F1
#
_cell.length_a   1.000
_cell.length_b   1.000
_cell.length_c   1.000
_cell.angle_alpha   90.00
_cell.angle_beta   90.00
_cell.angle_gamma   90.00
#
_symmetry.space_group_name_H-M   'P 1'
#
loop_
_entity.id
_entity.type
_entity.pdbx_description
1 polymer ?
#
loop_
_entity_poly.entity_id
_entity_poly.type
_entity_poly.pdbx_seq_one_letter_code
_entity_poly.pdbx_strand_id
1 'polypeptide(L)'
;MDARLEENLKAVLAKAATLAAGFFEPPRTALPVTDLYTAVEEAKADWVAARQYFETVTDPDLIDFAIFNLEAAERRYTYLLKQARACGGTG
;
A
#
# COMPACT_ATOMS: atom_id res chain seq x y z
N MET A 1 30.62 29.02 -21.40
CA MET A 1 30.07 28.61 -20.09
C MET A 1 31.11 27.73 -19.45
N ASP A 2 31.70 28.12 -18.31
CA ASP A 2 32.91 27.48 -17.77
C ASP A 2 32.64 26.07 -17.23
N ALA A 3 33.53 25.11 -17.53
CA ALA A 3 33.37 23.69 -17.17
C ALA A 3 33.14 23.46 -15.66
N ARG A 4 33.68 24.34 -14.82
CA ARG A 4 33.50 24.31 -13.35
C ARG A 4 32.05 24.60 -12.92
N LEU A 5 31.32 25.40 -13.70
CA LEU A 5 29.91 25.71 -13.44
C LEU A 5 29.03 24.50 -13.77
N GLU A 6 29.30 23.81 -14.88
CA GLU A 6 28.58 22.59 -15.25
C GLU A 6 28.81 21.45 -14.27
N GLU A 7 30.04 21.30 -13.78
CA GLU A 7 30.38 20.28 -12.78
C GLU A 7 29.67 20.52 -11.45
N ASN A 8 29.68 21.77 -10.97
CA ASN A 8 28.96 22.15 -9.75
C ASN A 8 27.45 21.94 -9.90
N LEU A 9 26.88 22.27 -11.05
CA LEU A 9 25.46 22.07 -11.34
C LEU A 9 25.11 20.57 -11.30
N LYS A 10 25.91 19.71 -11.95
CA LYS A 10 25.72 18.25 -11.93
C LYS A 10 25.85 17.68 -10.52
N ALA A 11 26.82 18.15 -9.74
CA ALA A 11 27.04 17.69 -8.37
C ALA A 11 25.87 18.04 -7.44
N VAL A 12 25.30 19.24 -7.58
CA VAL A 12 24.13 19.67 -6.80
C VAL A 12 22.89 18.87 -7.18
N LEU A 13 22.66 18.63 -8.48
CA LEU A 13 21.53 17.84 -8.95
C LEU A 13 21.62 16.37 -8.49
N ALA A 14 22.81 15.77 -8.53
CA ALA A 14 23.04 14.40 -8.06
C ALA A 14 22.73 14.25 -6.56
N LYS A 15 23.20 15.21 -5.73
CA LYS A 15 22.92 15.20 -4.28
C LYS A 15 21.44 15.37 -3.97
N ALA A 16 20.74 16.24 -4.71
CA ALA A 16 19.29 16.42 -4.56
C ALA A 16 18.51 15.13 -4.91
N ALA A 17 18.93 14.42 -5.96
CA ALA A 17 18.34 13.14 -6.34
C ALA A 17 18.56 12.05 -5.27
N THR A 18 19.75 11.98 -4.65
CA THR A 18 20.02 11.04 -3.56
C THR A 18 19.16 11.30 -2.32
N LEU A 19 18.87 12.57 -1.99
CA LEU A 19 17.97 12.91 -0.88
C LEU A 19 16.51 12.51 -1.18
N ALA A 20 16.05 12.69 -2.43
CA ALA A 20 14.68 12.36 -2.82
C ALA A 20 14.42 10.84 -2.85
N ALA A 21 15.44 10.03 -3.18
CA ALA A 21 15.34 8.58 -3.21
C ALA A 21 15.05 7.92 -1.85
N GLY A 22 15.27 8.64 -0.73
CA GLY A 22 14.95 8.15 0.62
C GLY A 22 13.50 8.39 1.07
N PHE A 23 12.72 9.19 0.32
CA PHE A 23 11.36 9.59 0.70
C PHE A 23 10.32 9.35 -0.40
N PHE A 24 10.76 9.20 -1.65
CA PHE A 24 9.91 8.86 -2.77
C PHE A 24 10.03 7.38 -3.07
N GLU A 25 9.24 6.58 -2.35
CA GLU A 25 8.86 5.28 -2.87
C GLU A 25 8.17 5.53 -4.23
N PRO A 26 8.63 4.89 -5.33
CA PRO A 26 7.98 5.08 -6.62
C PRO A 26 6.49 4.75 -6.46
N PRO A 27 5.56 5.40 -7.19
CA PRO A 27 4.17 5.00 -7.18
C PRO A 27 4.14 3.50 -7.49
N ARG A 28 3.72 2.67 -6.53
CA ARG A 28 3.67 1.21 -6.68
C ARG A 28 2.61 0.86 -7.73
N THR A 29 2.94 1.03 -9.00
CA THR A 29 2.15 0.52 -10.11
C THR A 29 2.48 -0.95 -10.23
N ALA A 30 1.54 -1.77 -9.75
CA ALA A 30 1.62 -3.23 -9.59
C ALA A 30 2.64 -3.69 -8.54
N LEU A 31 2.13 -4.08 -7.37
CA LEU A 31 2.85 -4.89 -6.39
C LEU A 31 3.36 -6.16 -7.10
N PRO A 32 4.63 -6.57 -6.93
CA PRO A 32 5.11 -7.83 -7.50
C PRO A 32 4.19 -9.00 -7.11
N VAL A 33 3.99 -9.99 -7.97
CA VAL A 33 2.95 -11.03 -7.75
C VAL A 33 3.11 -11.80 -6.43
N THR A 34 4.35 -12.01 -5.97
CA THR A 34 4.67 -12.57 -4.64
C THR A 34 4.21 -11.67 -3.49
N ASP A 35 4.28 -10.35 -3.68
CA ASP A 35 3.78 -9.33 -2.75
C ASP A 35 2.24 -9.26 -2.79
N LEU A 36 1.62 -9.52 -3.95
CA LEU A 36 0.17 -9.52 -4.08
C LEU A 36 -0.50 -10.69 -3.33
N TYR A 37 0.08 -11.90 -3.37
CA TYR A 37 -0.44 -13.04 -2.60
C TYR A 37 -0.35 -12.78 -1.10
N THR A 38 0.80 -12.29 -0.61
CA THR A 38 0.98 -11.90 0.80
C THR A 38 -0.02 -10.81 1.20
N ALA A 39 -0.20 -9.79 0.37
CA ALA A 39 -1.17 -8.71 0.63
C ALA A 39 -2.62 -9.21 0.71
N VAL A 40 -2.98 -10.23 -0.09
CA VAL A 40 -4.30 -10.88 -0.01
C VAL A 40 -4.49 -11.60 1.33
N GLU A 41 -3.49 -12.35 1.78
CA GLU A 41 -3.55 -13.07 3.06
C GLU A 41 -3.56 -12.11 4.26
N GLU A 42 -2.78 -11.03 4.22
CA GLU A 42 -2.84 -9.96 5.21
C GLU A 42 -4.22 -9.30 5.26
N ALA A 43 -4.76 -8.91 4.11
CA ALA A 43 -6.08 -8.29 4.05
C ALA A 43 -7.21 -9.23 4.53
N LYS A 44 -7.05 -10.54 4.33
CA LYS A 44 -7.96 -11.56 4.87
C LYS A 44 -7.85 -11.66 6.39
N ALA A 45 -6.63 -11.66 6.93
CA ALA A 45 -6.41 -11.67 8.37
C ALA A 45 -7.01 -10.42 9.03
N ASP A 46 -6.80 -9.25 8.43
CA ASP A 46 -7.39 -7.98 8.86
C ASP A 46 -8.92 -8.03 8.85
N TRP A 47 -9.51 -8.58 7.78
CA TRP A 47 -10.97 -8.72 7.69
C TRP A 47 -11.55 -9.64 8.77
N VAL A 48 -10.88 -10.76 9.06
CA VAL A 48 -11.26 -11.67 10.15
C VAL A 48 -11.15 -10.97 11.50
N ALA A 49 -10.07 -10.23 11.75
CA ALA A 49 -9.87 -9.47 12.98
C ALA A 49 -10.93 -8.36 13.14
N ALA A 50 -11.23 -7.62 12.08
CA ALA A 50 -12.26 -6.58 12.10
C ALA A 50 -13.65 -7.16 12.37
N ARG A 51 -13.95 -8.34 11.81
CA ARG A 51 -15.20 -9.07 12.10
C ARG A 51 -15.28 -9.49 13.56
N GLN A 52 -14.22 -10.06 14.11
CA GLN A 52 -14.17 -10.43 15.52
C GLN A 52 -14.34 -9.21 16.43
N TYR A 53 -13.73 -8.08 16.07
CA TYR A 53 -13.90 -6.82 16.80
C TYR A 53 -15.36 -6.35 16.76
N PHE A 54 -16.00 -6.35 15.59
CA PHE A 54 -17.42 -6.01 15.46
C PHE A 54 -18.34 -6.96 16.24
N GLU A 55 -18.03 -8.25 16.29
CA GLU A 55 -18.81 -9.23 17.06
C GLU A 55 -18.60 -9.10 18.59
N THR A 56 -17.52 -8.48 19.04
CA THR A 56 -17.16 -8.35 20.46
C THR A 56 -17.38 -6.95 21.04
N VAL A 57 -17.49 -5.92 20.20
CA VAL A 57 -17.73 -4.55 20.66
C VAL A 57 -19.14 -4.42 21.25
N THR A 58 -19.21 -3.90 22.47
CA THR A 58 -20.47 -3.62 23.18
C THR A 58 -20.64 -2.14 23.48
N ASP A 59 -19.59 -1.35 23.27
CA ASP A 59 -19.59 0.09 23.49
C ASP A 59 -20.34 0.79 22.34
N PRO A 60 -21.47 1.47 22.61
CA PRO A 60 -22.27 2.13 21.58
C PRO A 60 -21.50 3.20 20.80
N ASP A 61 -20.51 3.86 21.41
CA ASP A 61 -19.72 4.90 20.74
C ASP A 61 -18.68 4.30 19.77
N LEU A 62 -18.41 2.99 19.88
CA LEU A 62 -17.43 2.28 19.04
C LEU A 62 -18.09 1.39 17.98
N ILE A 63 -19.40 1.16 18.05
CA ILE A 63 -20.13 0.32 17.08
C ILE A 63 -20.00 0.88 15.66
N ASP A 64 -20.18 2.18 15.47
CA ASP A 64 -20.06 2.82 14.16
C ASP A 64 -18.65 2.66 13.57
N PHE A 65 -17.63 2.80 14.42
CA PHE A 65 -16.24 2.55 14.04
C PHE A 65 -16.02 1.09 13.65
N ALA A 66 -16.56 0.15 14.43
CA ALA A 66 -16.43 -1.28 14.15
C ALA A 66 -17.08 -1.68 12.82
N ILE A 67 -18.26 -1.12 12.50
CA ILE A 67 -18.94 -1.30 11.20
C ILE A 67 -18.05 -0.76 10.08
N PHE A 68 -17.59 0.49 10.20
CA PHE A 68 -16.75 1.12 9.19
C PHE A 68 -15.46 0.31 8.94
N ASN A 69 -14.80 -0.13 10.01
CA ASN A 69 -13.57 -0.90 9.93
C ASN A 69 -13.79 -2.27 9.24
N LEU A 70 -14.89 -2.95 9.58
CA LEU A 70 -15.27 -4.22 8.95
C LEU A 70 -15.49 -4.04 7.43
N GLU A 71 -16.27 -3.03 7.03
CA GLU A 71 -16.53 -2.76 5.61
C GLU A 71 -15.24 -2.36 4.86
N ALA A 72 -14.38 -1.56 5.48
CA ALA A 72 -13.12 -1.14 4.88
C ALA A 72 -12.19 -2.34 4.62
N ALA A 73 -12.06 -3.24 5.61
CA ALA A 73 -11.24 -4.45 5.49
C ALA A 73 -11.79 -5.41 4.42
N GLU A 74 -13.11 -5.61 4.37
CA GLU A 74 -13.76 -6.45 3.35
C GLU A 74 -13.52 -5.91 1.93
N ARG A 75 -13.67 -4.60 1.74
CA ARG A 75 -13.45 -3.94 0.45
C ARG A 75 -12.00 -4.08 0.00
N ARG A 76 -11.04 -3.92 0.92
CA ARG A 76 -9.60 -4.09 0.63
C ARG A 76 -9.30 -5.52 0.20
N TYR A 77 -9.75 -6.53 0.95
CA TYR A 77 -9.56 -7.93 0.61
C TYR A 77 -10.17 -8.28 -0.75
N THR A 78 -11.40 -7.85 -1.00
CA THR A 78 -12.10 -8.08 -2.27
C THR A 78 -11.38 -7.44 -3.46
N TYR A 79 -10.84 -6.23 -3.28
CA TYR A 79 -10.04 -5.56 -4.31
C TYR A 79 -8.77 -6.34 -4.64
N LEU A 80 -8.01 -6.76 -3.63
CA LEU A 80 -6.77 -7.50 -3.84
C LEU A 80 -7.02 -8.88 -4.47
N LEU A 81 -8.11 -9.55 -4.13
CA LEU A 81 -8.55 -10.77 -4.82
C LEU A 81 -8.81 -10.55 -6.31
N LYS A 82 -9.46 -9.43 -6.67
CA LYS A 82 -9.71 -9.08 -8.07
C LYS A 82 -8.39 -8.83 -8.81
N GLN A 83 -7.44 -8.14 -8.18
CA GLN A 83 -6.11 -7.93 -8.76
C GLN A 83 -5.32 -9.23 -8.94
N ALA A 84 -5.34 -10.12 -7.94
CA ALA A 84 -4.64 -11.41 -8.00
C ALA A 84 -5.17 -12.28 -9.15
N ARG A 85 -6.49 -12.29 -9.35
CA ARG A 85 -7.14 -12.99 -10.47
C ARG A 85 -6.79 -12.36 -11.83
N ALA A 86 -6.72 -11.02 -11.90
CA ALA A 86 -6.36 -10.33 -13.13
C ALA A 86 -4.90 -10.60 -13.55
N CYS A 87 -3.97 -10.65 -12.58
CA CYS A 87 -2.56 -10.98 -12.86
C CYS A 87 -2.33 -12.47 -13.19
N GLY A 88 -3.16 -13.38 -12.68
CA GLY A 88 -3.05 -14.83 -12.95
C GLY A 88 -3.71 -15.31 -14.25
N GLY A 89 -4.44 -14.45 -14.97
CA GLY A 89 -5.23 -14.81 -16.15
C GLY A 89 -4.54 -14.64 -17.51
N THR A 90 -3.27 -14.23 -17.53
CA THR A 90 -2.45 -14.13 -18.75
C THR A 90 -1.30 -15.13 -18.68
N GLY A 91 -1.56 -16.36 -19.11
CA GLY A 91 -0.59 -17.45 -19.22
C GLY A 91 -1.19 -18.60 -20.01
#